data_AF-A0AA51U6R2-F1
#
_entry.id   AF-A0AA51U6R2-F1
#
_cell.length_a   1.000
_cell.length_b   1.000
_cell.length_c   1.000
_cell.angle_alpha   90.00
_cell.angle_beta   90.00
_cell.angle_gamma   90.00
#
_symmetry.space_group_name_H-M   'P 1'
#
loop_
_entity.id
_entity.type
_entity.pdbx_description
1 polymer ?
#
loop_
_entity_poly.entity_id
_entity_poly.type
_entity_poly.pdbx_seq_one_letter_code
_entity_poly.pdbx_strand_id
1 'polypeptide(L)'
;MADVDRSTGGKAIIGSARDQADDEQSHFYTCPACGQMVDMRDLGAVLHHEDEGHDPLPDPVSTRVADATRMLNRAIASKGP
;
A
#
# COMPACT_ATOMS: atom_id res chain seq x y z
N MET A 1 42.49 24.85 38.43
CA MET A 1 41.64 24.50 37.27
C MET A 1 41.66 22.98 37.13
N ALA A 2 40.52 22.30 37.25
CA ALA A 2 40.41 20.87 36.91
C ALA A 2 38.94 20.48 36.65
N ASP A 3 38.65 20.29 35.36
CA ASP A 3 37.86 19.21 34.75
C ASP A 3 36.35 19.08 35.06
N VAL A 4 35.56 19.60 34.11
CA VAL A 4 34.12 19.34 33.93
C VAL A 4 33.94 18.07 33.08
N ASP A 5 33.67 16.92 33.71
CA ASP A 5 33.34 15.70 32.99
C ASP A 5 31.88 15.74 32.52
N ARG A 6 31.66 16.18 31.28
CA ARG A 6 30.35 16.18 30.63
C ARG A 6 30.11 14.82 29.99
N SER A 7 29.82 13.82 30.82
CA SER A 7 29.53 12.45 30.38
C SER A 7 28.25 12.41 29.55
N THR A 8 28.40 12.49 28.23
CA THR A 8 27.34 12.32 27.24
C THR A 8 27.01 10.84 27.14
N GLY A 9 26.24 10.33 28.11
CA GLY A 9 25.70 8.98 28.10
C GLY A 9 24.42 8.91 27.26
N GLY A 10 24.55 9.04 25.94
CA GLY A 10 23.44 8.80 25.02
C GLY A 10 23.04 7.32 25.07
N LYS A 11 21.90 7.02 25.69
CA LYS A 11 21.30 5.68 25.68
C LYS A 11 21.10 5.25 24.23
N ALA A 12 21.76 4.18 23.81
CA ALA A 12 21.52 3.59 22.50
C ALA A 12 20.06 3.12 22.42
N ILE A 13 19.29 3.72 21.52
CA ILE A 13 18.05 3.13 21.03
C ILE A 13 18.42 2.00 20.05
N ILE A 14 18.80 0.86 20.60
CA ILE A 14 18.80 -0.40 19.85
C ILE A 14 17.34 -0.71 19.54
N GLY A 15 16.93 -0.42 18.31
CA GLY A 15 15.62 -0.84 17.80
C GLY A 15 15.58 -2.35 17.81
N SER A 16 14.83 -2.93 18.76
CA SER A 16 14.52 -4.35 18.75
C SER A 16 13.94 -4.69 17.38
N ALA A 17 14.54 -5.68 16.70
CA ALA A 17 13.99 -6.24 15.49
C ALA A 17 12.51 -6.49 15.72
N ARG A 18 11.64 -5.88 14.89
CA ARG A 18 10.20 -6.14 14.91
C ARG A 18 10.05 -7.62 14.63
N ASP A 19 9.89 -8.38 15.70
CA ASP A 19 9.56 -9.78 15.67
C ASP A 19 8.25 -9.91 14.89
N GLN A 20 8.31 -10.76 13.87
CA GLN A 20 7.26 -11.08 12.91
C GLN A 20 7.06 -9.98 11.86
N ALA A 21 7.81 -10.12 10.76
CA ALA A 21 7.23 -9.86 9.45
C ALA A 21 6.04 -10.81 9.33
N ASP A 22 4.88 -10.40 9.87
CA ASP A 22 3.60 -10.99 9.50
C ASP A 22 3.58 -10.90 7.98
N ASP A 23 3.74 -12.05 7.33
CA ASP A 23 3.82 -12.17 5.88
C ASP A 23 2.76 -11.25 5.30
N GLU A 24 3.15 -10.18 4.58
CA GLU A 24 2.19 -9.14 4.18
C GLU A 24 0.98 -9.71 3.41
N GLN A 25 1.17 -10.91 2.84
CA GLN A 25 0.18 -11.76 2.19
C GLN A 25 -0.97 -12.23 3.11
N SER A 26 -0.75 -12.34 4.42
CA SER A 26 -1.73 -12.79 5.42
C SER A 26 -2.89 -11.81 5.60
N HIS A 27 -2.74 -10.57 5.14
CA HIS A 27 -3.77 -9.54 5.20
C HIS A 27 -4.77 -9.60 4.03
N PHE A 28 -4.56 -10.46 3.05
CA PHE A 28 -5.43 -10.56 1.88
C PHE A 28 -6.29 -11.82 1.92
N TYR A 29 -7.56 -11.70 1.53
CA TYR A 29 -8.40 -12.85 1.19
C TYR A 29 -8.89 -12.75 -0.25
N THR A 30 -9.16 -13.89 -0.88
CA THR A 30 -9.78 -13.91 -2.21
C THR A 30 -11.30 -13.92 -2.04
N CYS A 31 -12.00 -12.92 -2.58
CA CYS A 31 -13.45 -12.89 -2.55
C CYS A 31 -14.02 -14.08 -3.36
N PRO A 32 -14.87 -14.95 -2.78
CA PRO A 32 -15.42 -16.11 -3.48
C PRO A 32 -16.44 -15.74 -4.57
N ALA A 33 -17.04 -14.55 -4.50
CA ALA A 33 -18.05 -14.11 -5.46
C ALA A 33 -17.43 -13.58 -6.77
N CYS A 34 -16.36 -12.78 -6.69
CA CYS A 34 -15.74 -12.14 -7.85
C CYS A 34 -14.28 -12.54 -8.12
N GLY A 35 -13.63 -13.27 -7.20
CA GLY A 35 -12.24 -13.72 -7.33
C GLY A 35 -11.18 -12.65 -7.06
N GLN A 36 -11.57 -11.44 -6.65
CA GLN A 36 -10.63 -10.36 -6.36
C GLN A 36 -9.89 -10.57 -5.03
N MET A 37 -8.60 -10.22 -4.96
CA MET A 37 -7.87 -10.12 -3.70
C MET A 37 -8.30 -8.85 -2.94
N VAL A 38 -8.79 -9.04 -1.72
CA VAL A 38 -9.29 -7.97 -0.84
C VAL A 38 -8.33 -7.82 0.34
N ASP A 39 -7.85 -6.61 0.59
CA ASP A 39 -7.05 -6.28 1.78
C ASP A 39 -7.98 -6.12 2.98
N MET A 40 -7.84 -6.98 3.99
CA MET A 40 -8.65 -6.95 5.23
C MET A 40 -8.42 -5.69 6.06
N ARG A 41 -7.34 -4.94 5.81
CA ARG A 41 -7.05 -3.66 6.47
C ARG A 41 -7.82 -2.51 5.85
N ASP A 42 -8.25 -2.66 4.60
CA ASP A 42 -9.10 -1.69 3.91
C ASP A 42 -10.58 -2.01 4.19
N LEU A 43 -11.11 -1.40 5.25
CA LEU A 43 -12.50 -1.61 5.66
C LEU A 43 -13.50 -1.24 4.55
N GLY A 44 -13.18 -0.28 3.68
CA GLY A 44 -14.06 0.06 2.56
C GLY A 44 -14.15 -1.08 1.53
N ALA A 45 -13.00 -1.68 1.21
CA ALA A 45 -12.93 -2.86 0.36
C ALA A 45 -13.65 -4.06 1.00
N VAL A 46 -13.48 -4.28 2.31
CA VAL A 46 -14.18 -5.36 3.02
C VAL A 46 -15.69 -5.17 2.95
N LEU A 47 -16.21 -4.01 3.35
CA LEU A 47 -17.65 -3.74 3.39
C LEU A 47 -18.31 -3.84 1.99
N HIS A 48 -17.61 -3.41 0.93
CA HIS A 48 -18.09 -3.58 -0.45
C HIS A 48 -18.19 -5.06 -0.84
N HIS A 49 -17.24 -5.89 -0.40
CA HIS A 49 -17.22 -7.32 -0.71
C HIS A 49 -18.13 -8.17 0.20
N GLU A 50 -18.76 -7.57 1.22
CA GLU A 50 -19.81 -8.20 2.02
C GLU A 50 -21.21 -8.07 1.36
N ASP A 51 -21.38 -7.17 0.39
CA ASP A 51 -22.65 -6.94 -0.30
C ASP A 51 -22.93 -7.97 -1.42
N GLU A 52 -24.14 -8.52 -1.49
CA GLU A 52 -24.46 -9.51 -2.52
C GLU A 52 -24.55 -8.87 -3.92
N GLY A 53 -23.80 -9.39 -4.88
CA GLY A 53 -23.82 -8.89 -6.27
C GLY A 53 -22.92 -7.68 -6.53
N HIS A 54 -21.95 -7.42 -5.65
CA HIS A 54 -20.93 -6.41 -5.85
C HIS A 54 -20.08 -6.65 -7.13
N ASP A 55 -19.62 -5.58 -7.76
CA ASP A 55 -18.65 -5.63 -8.87
C ASP A 55 -17.19 -5.58 -8.34
N PRO A 56 -16.17 -6.13 -9.03
CA PRO A 56 -14.77 -5.94 -8.67
C PRO A 56 -14.38 -4.47 -8.50
N LEU A 57 -13.61 -4.13 -7.47
CA LEU A 57 -13.10 -2.77 -7.32
C LEU A 57 -11.98 -2.50 -8.34
N PRO A 58 -11.89 -1.28 -8.90
CA PRO A 58 -10.79 -0.90 -9.77
C PRO A 58 -9.49 -0.98 -8.98
N ASP A 59 -8.57 -1.84 -9.43
CA ASP A 59 -7.32 -2.01 -8.71
C ASP A 59 -6.46 -0.75 -8.92
N PRO A 60 -5.88 -0.18 -7.83
CA PRO A 60 -5.21 1.11 -7.91
C PRO A 60 -3.91 1.04 -8.72
N VAL A 61 -3.37 -0.15 -8.96
CA VAL A 61 -2.17 -0.35 -9.78
C VAL A 61 -2.54 -0.25 -11.26
N SER A 62 -3.51 -1.04 -11.73
CA SER A 62 -4.06 -1.04 -13.09
C SER A 62 -4.67 0.30 -13.44
N THR A 63 -5.36 0.95 -12.50
CA THR A 63 -5.93 2.29 -12.70
C THR A 63 -4.84 3.30 -13.04
N ARG A 64 -3.70 3.30 -12.33
CA ARG A 64 -2.57 4.20 -12.62
C ARG A 64 -1.96 3.94 -13.99
N VAL A 65 -1.83 2.67 -14.41
CA VAL A 65 -1.30 2.35 -15.76
C VAL A 65 -2.29 2.77 -16.85
N ALA A 66 -3.59 2.57 -16.63
CA ALA A 66 -4.65 2.98 -17.54
C ALA A 66 -4.69 4.52 -17.70
N ASP A 67 -4.62 5.26 -16.59
CA ASP A 67 -4.54 6.73 -16.60
C ASP A 67 -3.27 7.22 -17.30
N ALA A 68 -2.11 6.66 -16.96
CA ALA A 68 -0.85 7.01 -17.62
C ALA A 68 -0.90 6.74 -19.14
N THR A 69 -1.46 5.61 -19.54
CA THR A 69 -1.65 5.23 -20.95
C THR A 69 -2.58 6.22 -21.66
N ARG A 70 -3.68 6.63 -21.02
CA ARG A 70 -4.60 7.64 -21.56
C ARG A 70 -3.92 9.00 -21.74
N MET A 71 -3.10 9.42 -20.78
CA MET A 71 -2.33 10.67 -20.87
C MET A 71 -1.32 10.64 -22.02
N LEU A 72 -0.59 9.52 -22.16
CA LEU A 72 0.37 9.32 -23.25
C LEU A 72 -0.31 9.33 -24.62
N ASN A 73 -1.40 8.56 -24.79
CA ASN A 73 -2.14 8.51 -26.04
C ASN A 73 -2.69 9.89 -26.45
N ARG A 74 -3.16 10.68 -25.47
CA ARG A 74 -3.60 12.06 -25.71
C ARG A 74 -2.43 12.97 -26.09
N ALA A 75 -1.26 12.83 -25.46
CA ALA A 75 -0.07 13.61 -25.77
C ALA A 75 0.45 13.30 -27.19
N ILE A 76 0.43 12.03 -27.59
CA ILE A 76 0.80 11.58 -28.94
C ILE A 76 -0.22 12.12 -29.96
N ALA A 77 -1.53 11.99 -29.71
CA ALA A 77 -2.56 12.53 -30.59
C ALA A 77 -2.52 14.06 -30.72
N SER A 78 -2.03 14.77 -29.69
CA SER A 78 -1.83 16.23 -29.72
C SER A 78 -0.57 16.67 -30.47
N LYS A 79 0.38 15.75 -30.69
CA LYS A 79 1.50 15.92 -31.61
C LYS A 79 1.10 15.32 -32.95
N GLY A 80 0.30 16.08 -33.71
CA GLY A 80 0.03 15.75 -35.11
C GLY A 80 1.32 15.62 -35.95
N PRO A 81 1.22 15.12 -37.19
CA PRO A 81 2.36 14.92 -38.08
C PRO A 81 3.19 16.19 -38.31
#